data_AF-A0A9Q1UZ69-F1
#
_entry.id   AF-A0A9Q1UZ69-F1
#
_cell.length_a   1.000
_cell.length_b   1.000
_cell.length_c   1.000
_cell.angle_alpha   90.00
_cell.angle_beta   90.00
_cell.angle_gamma   90.00
#
_symmetry.space_group_name_H-M   'P 1'
#
loop_
_entity.id
_entity.type
_entity.pdbx_description
1 polymer ?
#
loop_
_entity_poly.entity_id
_entity_poly.type
_entity_poly.pdbx_seq_one_letter_code
_entity_poly.pdbx_strand_id
1 'polypeptide(L)'
;MKEFDKFINNFLDISGINDFDKMDLKDEIKDHLMLLKLDYIKKGYSEGESIRLAIRDFGEENFIGREIKRNLPSKNKAKIFYKEDKIKCILDMFLSYYLFIFLSEIIFEIDHKTLMFNILLATIPSLVGFIYINIKVINNNKNIYNLKFILVLYFIIEKLIMSSLALIYYYIKPSKFILYGVFKNYYVFNKKYIISYSIVVIVLILIQLYINKNERMNIKNTCNLKVSSTILGVLSLLLMIAYYLIPNRWYFLYCTIEKIIQSNIEVVSKNIIFILINNKIIIPNLGLIIFIFLLIKVFRNQVITLCKNKVNE
;
A
#
# COMPACT_ATOMS: atom_id res chain seq x y z
N MET A 1 0.82 -11.67 -39.10
CA MET A 1 1.62 -11.53 -37.85
C MET A 1 1.12 -10.42 -36.94
N LYS A 2 1.00 -9.16 -37.40
CA LYS A 2 0.49 -8.03 -36.58
C LYS A 2 -0.87 -8.31 -35.91
N GLU A 3 -1.74 -9.07 -36.56
CA GLU A 3 -3.06 -9.45 -36.02
C GLU A 3 -2.97 -10.39 -34.83
N PHE A 4 -2.06 -11.37 -34.84
CA PHE A 4 -1.78 -12.22 -33.67
C PHE A 4 -1.20 -11.40 -32.53
N ASP A 5 -0.22 -10.54 -32.80
CA ASP A 5 0.34 -9.68 -31.75
C ASP A 5 -0.74 -8.77 -31.11
N LYS A 6 -1.63 -8.21 -31.92
CA LYS A 6 -2.76 -7.41 -31.44
C LYS A 6 -3.74 -8.25 -30.60
N PHE A 7 -4.08 -9.44 -31.06
CA PHE A 7 -4.95 -10.36 -30.32
C PHE A 7 -4.32 -10.77 -28.98
N ILE A 8 -3.06 -11.22 -28.97
CA ILE A 8 -2.37 -11.66 -27.76
C ILE A 8 -2.27 -10.53 -26.74
N ASN A 9 -1.89 -9.33 -27.19
CA ASN A 9 -1.82 -8.17 -26.31
C ASN A 9 -3.19 -7.86 -25.69
N ASN A 10 -4.26 -7.87 -26.48
CA ASN A 10 -5.62 -7.66 -25.97
C ASN A 10 -6.06 -8.79 -25.01
N PHE A 11 -5.78 -10.06 -25.35
CA PHE A 11 -6.12 -11.23 -24.55
C PHE A 11 -5.42 -11.20 -23.19
N LEU A 12 -4.13 -10.84 -23.16
CA LEU A 12 -3.33 -10.75 -21.95
C LEU A 12 -3.61 -9.46 -21.14
N ASP A 13 -3.92 -8.34 -21.77
CA ASP A 13 -4.23 -7.07 -21.09
C ASP A 13 -5.49 -7.19 -20.20
N ILE A 14 -6.45 -8.02 -20.58
CA ILE A 14 -7.67 -8.26 -19.79
C ILE A 14 -7.37 -8.98 -18.46
N SER A 15 -6.24 -9.67 -18.37
CA SER A 15 -5.99 -10.69 -17.33
C SER A 15 -5.10 -10.25 -16.16
N GLY A 16 -4.48 -9.05 -16.22
CA GLY A 16 -3.73 -8.49 -15.09
C GLY A 16 -2.48 -9.30 -14.68
N ILE A 17 -1.78 -9.86 -15.66
CA ILE A 17 -0.54 -10.65 -15.49
C ILE A 17 0.68 -9.72 -15.36
N ASN A 18 1.72 -10.15 -14.65
CA ASN A 18 3.00 -9.41 -14.57
C ASN A 18 3.78 -9.48 -15.90
N ASP A 19 4.69 -8.53 -16.14
CA ASP A 19 5.38 -8.41 -17.43
C ASP A 19 6.22 -9.64 -17.82
N PHE A 20 6.74 -10.38 -16.83
CA PHE A 20 7.58 -11.56 -17.07
C PHE A 20 6.72 -12.75 -17.53
N ASP A 21 5.70 -13.11 -16.74
CA ASP A 21 4.76 -14.17 -17.09
C ASP A 21 3.97 -13.79 -18.36
N LYS A 22 3.76 -12.49 -18.63
CA LYS A 22 3.16 -11.99 -19.88
C LYS A 22 4.06 -12.25 -21.08
N MET A 23 5.38 -12.18 -20.94
CA MET A 23 6.32 -12.49 -22.02
C MET A 23 6.33 -14.00 -22.32
N ASP A 24 6.51 -14.83 -21.28
CA ASP A 24 6.53 -16.29 -21.44
C ASP A 24 5.22 -16.80 -22.07
N LEU A 25 4.08 -16.30 -21.57
CA LEU A 25 2.77 -16.71 -22.08
C LEU A 25 2.46 -16.13 -23.46
N LYS A 26 3.03 -14.97 -23.81
CA LYS A 26 2.90 -14.41 -25.15
C LYS A 26 3.54 -15.33 -26.18
N ASP A 27 4.71 -15.87 -25.88
CA ASP A 27 5.42 -16.78 -26.78
C ASP A 27 4.65 -18.11 -26.92
N GLU A 28 4.16 -18.68 -25.81
CA GLU A 28 3.35 -19.91 -25.83
C GLU A 28 2.04 -19.75 -26.63
N ILE A 29 1.30 -18.67 -26.41
CA ILE A 29 0.05 -18.39 -27.17
C ILE A 29 0.37 -18.18 -28.65
N LYS A 30 1.47 -17.49 -28.96
CA LYS A 30 1.88 -17.24 -30.35
C LYS A 30 2.21 -18.53 -31.08
N ASP A 31 2.88 -19.46 -30.43
CA ASP A 31 3.20 -20.77 -31.00
C ASP A 31 1.92 -21.56 -31.30
N HIS A 32 0.96 -21.60 -30.38
CA HIS A 32 -0.35 -22.22 -30.61
C HIS A 32 -1.13 -21.60 -31.76
N LEU A 33 -1.17 -20.27 -31.85
CA LEU A 33 -1.83 -19.56 -32.95
C LEU A 33 -1.16 -19.86 -34.29
N MET A 34 0.16 -20.04 -34.31
CA MET A 34 0.87 -20.40 -35.53
C MET A 34 0.61 -21.83 -35.97
N LEU A 35 0.52 -22.78 -35.04
CA LEU A 35 0.12 -24.16 -35.35
C LEU A 35 -1.29 -24.19 -35.96
N LEU A 36 -2.25 -23.49 -35.35
CA LEU A 36 -3.61 -23.37 -35.88
C LEU A 36 -3.63 -22.73 -37.28
N LYS A 37 -2.84 -21.67 -37.50
CA LYS A 37 -2.71 -21.04 -38.83
C LYS A 37 -2.24 -22.04 -39.88
N LEU A 38 -1.20 -22.82 -39.56
CA LEU A 38 -0.63 -23.80 -40.49
C LEU A 38 -1.63 -24.90 -40.83
N ASP A 39 -2.44 -25.34 -39.86
CA ASP A 39 -3.49 -26.32 -40.09
C ASP A 39 -4.59 -25.78 -41.01
N TYR A 40 -4.94 -24.50 -40.90
CA TYR A 40 -5.89 -23.87 -41.81
C TYR A 40 -5.30 -23.67 -43.22
N ILE A 41 -4.02 -23.32 -43.34
CA ILE A 41 -3.35 -23.26 -44.64
C ILE A 41 -3.37 -24.64 -45.31
N LYS A 42 -3.08 -25.72 -44.56
CA LYS A 42 -3.12 -27.10 -45.09
C LYS A 42 -4.53 -27.50 -45.55
N LYS A 43 -5.57 -26.93 -44.96
CA LYS A 43 -6.98 -27.13 -45.36
C LYS A 43 -7.38 -26.31 -46.59
N GLY A 44 -6.46 -25.56 -47.19
CA GLY A 44 -6.67 -24.81 -48.43
C GLY A 44 -7.17 -23.37 -48.23
N TYR A 45 -7.19 -22.86 -46.99
CA TYR A 45 -7.57 -21.47 -46.74
C TYR A 45 -6.44 -20.50 -47.11
N SER A 46 -6.80 -19.28 -47.51
CA SER A 46 -5.82 -18.20 -47.70
C SER A 46 -5.14 -17.85 -46.36
N GLU A 47 -3.97 -17.23 -46.42
CA GLU A 47 -3.26 -16.86 -45.19
C GLU A 47 -4.09 -15.91 -44.31
N GLY A 48 -4.80 -14.95 -44.90
CA GLY A 48 -5.66 -14.02 -44.18
C GLY A 48 -6.83 -14.72 -43.49
N GLU A 49 -7.51 -15.63 -44.19
CA GLU A 49 -8.60 -16.42 -43.60
C GLU A 49 -8.10 -17.36 -42.50
N SER A 50 -6.93 -17.98 -42.70
CA SER A 50 -6.30 -18.86 -41.72
C SER A 50 -5.97 -18.14 -40.40
N ILE A 51 -5.54 -16.88 -40.47
CA ILE A 51 -5.27 -16.05 -39.29
C ILE A 51 -6.57 -15.76 -38.52
N ARG A 52 -7.64 -15.38 -39.22
CA ARG A 52 -8.94 -15.08 -38.59
C ARG A 52 -9.53 -16.32 -37.91
N LEU A 53 -9.48 -17.47 -38.59
CA LEU A 53 -9.94 -18.76 -38.05
C LEU A 53 -9.11 -19.18 -36.83
N ALA A 54 -7.78 -19.05 -36.88
CA ALA A 54 -6.92 -19.35 -35.74
C ALA A 54 -7.25 -18.49 -34.50
N ILE A 55 -7.50 -17.18 -34.68
CA ILE A 55 -7.88 -16.28 -33.58
C ILE A 55 -9.26 -16.66 -33.01
N ARG A 56 -10.26 -16.85 -33.88
CA ARG A 56 -11.63 -17.20 -33.46
C ARG A 56 -11.62 -18.50 -32.65
N ASP A 57 -10.98 -19.51 -33.19
CA ASP A 57 -10.97 -20.84 -32.59
C ASP A 57 -10.17 -20.85 -31.29
N PHE A 58 -9.06 -20.12 -31.21
CA PHE A 58 -8.31 -19.98 -29.96
C PHE A 58 -9.11 -19.19 -28.90
N GLY A 59 -9.80 -18.12 -29.30
CA GLY A 59 -10.45 -17.16 -28.39
C GLY A 59 -11.82 -17.58 -27.84
N GLU A 60 -12.73 -18.05 -28.69
CA GLU A 60 -14.12 -18.33 -28.30
C GLU A 60 -14.48 -19.82 -28.28
N GLU A 61 -13.93 -20.62 -29.19
CA GLU A 61 -14.41 -21.99 -29.40
C GLU A 61 -13.57 -23.05 -28.66
N ASN A 62 -12.25 -22.89 -28.54
CA ASN A 62 -11.38 -23.93 -27.98
C ASN A 62 -11.31 -23.98 -26.46
N PHE A 63 -11.25 -25.22 -25.97
CA PHE A 63 -10.94 -25.57 -24.58
C PHE A 63 -9.65 -24.91 -24.09
N ILE A 64 -8.62 -24.83 -24.94
CA ILE A 64 -7.29 -24.29 -24.61
C ILE A 64 -7.35 -22.81 -24.24
N GLY A 65 -8.01 -21.95 -25.01
CA GLY A 65 -8.09 -20.53 -24.67
C GLY A 65 -8.85 -20.28 -23.36
N ARG A 66 -9.90 -21.06 -23.11
CA ARG A 66 -10.66 -21.05 -21.84
C ARG A 66 -9.86 -21.61 -20.67
N GLU A 67 -9.09 -22.66 -20.90
CA GLU A 67 -8.26 -23.33 -19.90
C GLU A 67 -7.04 -22.49 -19.53
N ILE A 68 -6.34 -21.93 -20.51
CA ILE A 68 -5.33 -20.89 -20.31
C ILE A 68 -5.98 -19.77 -19.50
N LYS A 69 -7.12 -19.21 -19.91
CA LYS A 69 -7.79 -18.13 -19.16
C LYS A 69 -8.20 -18.50 -17.72
N ARG A 70 -8.58 -19.75 -17.45
CA ARG A 70 -8.90 -20.25 -16.09
C ARG A 70 -7.66 -20.52 -15.24
N ASN A 71 -6.59 -20.97 -15.87
CA ASN A 71 -5.32 -21.33 -15.23
C ASN A 71 -4.32 -20.18 -15.22
N LEU A 72 -4.64 -19.08 -15.92
CA LEU A 72 -3.95 -17.81 -15.82
C LEU A 72 -3.85 -17.49 -14.34
N PRO A 73 -2.65 -17.25 -13.81
CA PRO A 73 -2.53 -16.81 -12.44
C PRO A 73 -3.32 -15.51 -12.33
N SER A 74 -4.49 -15.58 -11.68
CA SER A 74 -5.38 -14.43 -11.42
C SER A 74 -4.76 -13.40 -10.47
N LYS A 75 -3.43 -13.36 -10.38
CA LYS A 75 -2.73 -12.98 -9.16
C LYS A 75 -1.48 -12.21 -9.53
N ASN A 76 -1.58 -10.91 -9.29
CA ASN A 76 -0.51 -9.93 -9.01
C ASN A 76 0.44 -10.38 -7.87
N LYS A 77 0.82 -11.66 -7.82
CA LYS A 77 1.80 -12.19 -6.88
C LYS A 77 3.14 -12.27 -7.61
N ALA A 78 4.06 -11.38 -7.26
CA ALA A 78 5.38 -11.39 -7.82
C ALA A 78 6.22 -12.52 -7.20
N LYS A 79 7.06 -13.18 -8.01
CA LYS A 79 8.13 -14.07 -7.49
C LYS A 79 9.15 -13.32 -6.65
N ILE A 80 9.27 -12.00 -6.88
CA ILE A 80 10.25 -11.10 -6.25
C ILE A 80 9.51 -9.93 -5.62
N PHE A 81 9.79 -9.66 -4.35
CA PHE A 81 9.23 -8.50 -3.66
C PHE A 81 10.07 -7.27 -4.02
N TYR A 82 9.63 -6.52 -5.03
CA TYR A 82 10.36 -5.39 -5.59
C TYR A 82 10.50 -4.23 -4.60
N LYS A 83 11.49 -3.36 -4.84
CA LYS A 83 11.76 -2.18 -4.00
C LYS A 83 10.53 -1.28 -3.84
N GLU A 84 9.75 -1.10 -4.90
CA GLU A 84 8.53 -0.28 -4.87
C GLU A 84 7.44 -0.86 -3.95
N ASP A 85 7.23 -2.18 -4.00
CA ASP A 85 6.26 -2.86 -3.15
C ASP A 85 6.70 -2.88 -1.68
N LYS A 86 8.02 -2.98 -1.43
CA LYS A 86 8.60 -2.81 -0.08
C LYS A 86 8.28 -1.42 0.48
N ILE A 87 8.47 -0.37 -0.31
CA ILE A 87 8.20 1.01 0.10
C ILE A 87 6.71 1.20 0.40
N LYS A 88 5.82 0.75 -0.50
CA LYS A 88 4.35 0.80 -0.28
C LYS A 88 3.95 0.09 1.01
N CYS A 89 4.45 -1.12 1.22
CA CYS A 89 4.18 -1.90 2.42
C CYS A 89 4.56 -1.13 3.69
N ILE A 90 5.78 -0.57 3.74
CA ILE A 90 6.25 0.20 4.91
C ILE A 90 5.39 1.44 5.13
N LEU A 91 4.98 2.13 4.07
CA LEU A 91 4.10 3.30 4.17
C LEU A 91 2.72 2.93 4.70
N ASP A 92 2.12 1.83 4.22
CA ASP A 92 0.83 1.34 4.70
C ASP A 92 0.93 0.93 6.19
N MET A 93 2.05 0.33 6.60
CA MET A 93 2.33 0.05 8.02
C MET A 93 2.39 1.35 8.84
N PHE A 94 3.12 2.38 8.40
CA PHE A 94 3.14 3.67 9.10
C PHE A 94 1.77 4.35 9.14
N LEU A 95 1.01 4.31 8.04
CA LEU A 95 -0.34 4.85 8.01
C LEU A 95 -1.21 4.19 9.07
N SER A 96 -1.22 2.86 9.12
CA SER A 96 -2.00 2.10 10.10
C SER A 96 -1.56 2.38 11.55
N TYR A 97 -0.26 2.57 11.79
CA TYR A 97 0.29 2.95 13.09
C TYR A 97 -0.25 4.30 13.56
N TYR A 98 -0.16 5.34 12.72
CA TYR A 98 -0.64 6.67 13.09
C TYR A 98 -2.17 6.76 13.14
N LEU A 99 -2.86 6.05 12.25
CA LEU A 99 -4.31 5.95 12.27
C LEU A 99 -4.79 5.26 13.55
N PHE A 100 -4.11 4.20 14.00
CA PHE A 100 -4.41 3.59 15.29
C PHE A 100 -4.19 4.55 16.46
N ILE A 101 -3.06 5.28 16.51
CA ILE A 101 -2.82 6.30 17.56
C ILE A 101 -3.98 7.30 17.56
N PHE A 102 -4.35 7.84 16.40
CA PHE A 102 -5.44 8.79 16.26
C PHE A 102 -6.78 8.22 16.78
N LEU A 103 -7.17 7.02 16.33
CA LEU A 103 -8.42 6.41 16.77
C LEU A 103 -8.40 6.10 18.27
N SER A 104 -7.26 5.63 18.79
CA SER A 104 -7.10 5.34 20.22
C SER A 104 -7.28 6.57 21.09
N GLU A 105 -6.88 7.73 20.58
CA GLU A 105 -6.87 9.00 21.32
C GLU A 105 -8.21 9.74 21.21
N ILE A 106 -8.87 9.68 20.04
CA ILE A 106 -10.11 10.42 19.77
C ILE A 106 -11.37 9.60 20.03
N ILE A 107 -11.38 8.32 19.66
CA ILE A 107 -12.59 7.50 19.70
C ILE A 107 -12.62 6.61 20.94
N PHE A 108 -11.50 5.94 21.22
CA PHE A 108 -11.47 4.91 22.25
C PHE A 108 -10.96 5.39 23.61
N GLU A 109 -10.41 6.61 23.67
CA GLU A 109 -9.82 7.23 24.88
C GLU A 109 -8.88 6.27 25.65
N ILE A 110 -8.10 5.47 24.93
CA ILE A 110 -7.22 4.46 25.51
C ILE A 110 -6.00 5.14 26.14
N ASP A 111 -5.72 4.86 27.41
CA ASP A 111 -4.48 5.31 28.04
C ASP A 111 -3.24 4.67 27.38
N HIS A 112 -2.37 5.53 26.83
CA HIS A 112 -1.14 5.16 26.13
C HIS A 112 -0.11 4.44 27.00
N LYS A 113 -0.24 4.49 28.33
CA LYS A 113 0.66 3.79 29.28
C LYS A 113 0.29 2.32 29.47
N THR A 114 -0.91 1.93 29.04
CA THR A 114 -1.44 0.57 29.23
C THR A 114 -0.68 -0.46 28.39
N LEU A 115 -0.61 -1.69 28.89
CA LEU A 115 -0.03 -2.80 28.13
C LEU A 115 -0.83 -3.06 26.84
N MET A 116 -2.16 -2.96 26.93
CA MET A 116 -3.08 -3.19 25.81
C MET A 116 -2.80 -2.24 24.64
N PHE A 117 -2.60 -0.93 24.91
CA PHE A 117 -2.22 0.03 23.88
C PHE A 117 -0.92 -0.38 23.16
N ASN A 118 0.10 -0.76 23.92
CA ASN A 118 1.40 -1.16 23.36
C ASN A 118 1.31 -2.45 22.52
N ILE A 119 0.46 -3.42 22.92
CA ILE A 119 0.20 -4.64 22.16
C ILE A 119 -0.50 -4.30 20.84
N LEU A 120 -1.57 -3.49 20.88
CA LEU A 120 -2.30 -3.12 19.66
C LEU A 120 -1.45 -2.29 18.71
N LEU A 121 -0.68 -1.34 19.24
CA LEU A 121 0.24 -0.48 18.48
C LEU A 121 1.30 -1.31 17.74
N ALA A 122 1.75 -2.41 18.33
CA ALA A 122 2.65 -3.36 17.67
C ALA A 122 1.93 -4.26 16.66
N THR A 123 0.71 -4.70 17.00
CA THR A 123 -0.04 -5.71 16.24
C THR A 123 -0.56 -5.17 14.92
N ILE A 124 -1.20 -3.99 14.92
CA ILE A 124 -1.88 -3.41 13.75
C ILE A 124 -0.93 -3.20 12.56
N PRO A 125 0.19 -2.46 12.68
CA PRO A 125 1.12 -2.28 11.56
C PRO A 125 1.75 -3.60 11.14
N SER A 126 2.08 -4.49 12.08
CA SER A 126 2.66 -5.80 11.75
C SER A 126 1.69 -6.67 10.94
N LEU A 127 0.39 -6.64 11.27
CA LEU A 127 -0.67 -7.32 10.52
C LEU A 127 -0.82 -6.75 9.11
N VAL A 128 -0.77 -5.42 8.96
CA VAL A 128 -0.81 -4.79 7.63
C VAL A 128 0.36 -5.27 6.76
N GLY A 129 1.58 -5.29 7.30
CA GLY A 129 2.75 -5.81 6.59
C GLY A 129 2.61 -7.29 6.22
N PHE A 130 2.11 -8.10 7.15
CA PHE A 130 1.84 -9.52 6.92
C PHE A 130 0.82 -9.76 5.81
N ILE A 131 -0.32 -9.07 5.85
CA ILE A 131 -1.38 -9.17 4.84
C ILE A 131 -0.85 -8.73 3.48
N TYR A 132 -0.16 -7.58 3.43
CA TYR A 132 0.39 -7.03 2.20
C TYR A 132 1.31 -8.03 1.48
N ILE A 133 2.25 -8.64 2.21
CA ILE A 133 3.18 -9.62 1.65
C ILE A 133 2.45 -10.87 1.16
N ASN A 134 1.47 -11.38 1.91
CA ASN A 134 0.71 -12.55 1.50
C ASN A 134 -0.21 -12.30 0.29
N ILE A 135 -0.63 -11.05 0.09
CA ILE A 135 -1.34 -10.61 -1.12
C ILE A 135 -0.38 -10.51 -2.31
N LYS A 136 0.83 -9.98 -2.12
CA LYS A 136 1.74 -9.57 -3.21
C LYS A 136 2.82 -10.58 -3.58
N VAL A 137 3.12 -11.57 -2.75
CA VAL A 137 4.23 -12.50 -3.01
C VAL A 137 3.73 -13.94 -3.06
N ILE A 138 4.23 -14.70 -4.03
CA ILE A 138 3.92 -16.14 -4.18
C ILE A 138 4.39 -16.88 -2.93
N ASN A 139 3.54 -17.79 -2.42
CA ASN A 139 3.79 -18.53 -1.19
C ASN A 139 4.99 -19.47 -1.35
N ASN A 140 6.18 -19.03 -0.93
CA ASN A 140 7.41 -19.83 -0.95
C ASN A 140 8.32 -19.43 0.23
N ASN A 141 9.51 -20.04 0.33
CA ASN A 141 10.49 -19.72 1.38
C ASN A 141 10.94 -18.24 1.37
N LYS A 142 10.81 -17.53 0.24
CA LYS A 142 11.12 -16.09 0.15
C LYS A 142 10.07 -15.23 0.85
N ASN A 143 8.84 -15.69 1.08
CA ASN A 143 7.83 -14.96 1.85
C ASN A 143 8.29 -14.72 3.29
N ILE A 144 8.82 -15.74 3.94
CA ILE A 144 9.31 -15.63 5.33
C ILE A 144 10.48 -14.66 5.38
N TYR A 145 11.39 -14.71 4.42
CA TYR A 145 12.50 -13.77 4.32
C TYR A 145 11.99 -12.32 4.15
N ASN A 146 11.09 -12.09 3.20
CA ASN A 146 10.52 -10.77 2.93
C ASN A 146 9.73 -10.23 4.14
N LEU A 147 8.97 -11.08 4.83
CA LEU A 147 8.24 -10.73 6.04
C LEU A 147 9.17 -10.32 7.17
N LYS A 148 10.18 -11.16 7.47
CA LYS A 148 11.21 -10.84 8.47
C LYS A 148 11.90 -9.51 8.14
N PHE A 149 12.32 -9.35 6.90
CA PHE A 149 13.00 -8.15 6.44
C PHE A 149 12.14 -6.90 6.62
N ILE A 150 10.87 -6.93 6.19
CA ILE A 150 9.96 -5.78 6.31
C ILE A 150 9.66 -5.44 7.77
N LEU A 151 9.36 -6.43 8.60
CA LEU A 151 9.04 -6.19 10.01
C LEU A 151 10.25 -5.60 10.77
N VAL A 152 11.45 -6.09 10.50
CA VAL A 152 12.69 -5.54 11.10
C VAL A 152 12.97 -4.14 10.56
N LEU A 153 12.88 -3.94 9.25
CA LEU A 153 13.14 -2.65 8.62
C LEU A 153 12.16 -1.58 9.11
N TYR A 154 10.86 -1.91 9.19
CA TYR A 154 9.84 -1.02 9.75
C TYR A 154 10.19 -0.61 11.19
N PHE A 155 10.54 -1.57 12.05
CA PHE A 155 10.91 -1.28 13.43
C PHE A 155 12.10 -0.33 13.55
N ILE A 156 13.15 -0.55 12.74
CA ILE A 156 14.33 0.33 12.70
C ILE A 156 13.93 1.74 12.26
N ILE A 157 13.18 1.87 11.16
CA ILE A 157 12.76 3.17 10.64
C ILE A 157 11.85 3.89 11.65
N GLU A 158 10.93 3.19 12.31
CA GLU A 158 10.05 3.76 13.34
C GLU A 158 10.88 4.33 14.50
N LYS A 159 11.88 3.58 14.99
CA LYS A 159 12.76 4.07 16.06
C LYS A 159 13.61 5.27 15.64
N LEU A 160 14.07 5.32 14.39
CA LEU A 160 14.78 6.48 13.84
C LEU A 160 13.86 7.71 13.78
N ILE A 161 12.62 7.55 13.30
CA ILE A 161 11.63 8.64 13.24
C ILE A 161 11.26 9.13 14.66
N MET A 162 11.02 8.24 15.61
CA MET A 162 10.72 8.66 16.99
C MET A 162 11.89 9.37 17.65
N SER A 163 13.13 8.91 17.38
CA SER A 163 14.34 9.56 17.89
C SER A 163 14.51 10.97 17.31
N SER A 164 14.26 11.16 16.02
CA SER A 164 14.35 12.49 15.38
C SER A 164 13.27 13.44 15.92
N LEU A 165 12.04 12.98 16.09
CA LEU A 165 10.97 13.76 16.71
C LEU A 165 11.30 14.18 18.14
N ALA A 166 11.88 13.28 18.94
CA ALA A 166 12.34 13.58 20.29
C ALA A 166 13.43 14.66 20.33
N LEU A 167 14.37 14.64 19.37
CA LEU A 167 15.41 15.67 19.24
C LEU A 167 14.82 17.02 18.85
N ILE A 168 13.86 17.06 17.92
CA ILE A 168 13.18 18.31 17.56
C ILE A 168 12.41 18.85 18.76
N TYR A 169 11.70 17.99 19.51
CA TYR A 169 11.02 18.40 20.75
C TYR A 169 11.97 19.07 21.75
N TYR A 170 13.13 18.47 21.96
CA TYR A 170 14.16 19.03 22.83
C TYR A 170 14.68 20.38 22.33
N TYR A 171 14.91 20.53 21.03
CA TYR A 171 15.33 21.80 20.43
C TYR A 171 14.30 22.92 20.65
N ILE A 172 13.01 22.59 20.61
CA ILE A 172 11.95 23.55 20.85
C ILE A 172 11.87 23.95 22.32
N LYS A 173 11.98 22.99 23.25
CA LYS A 173 11.89 23.22 24.71
C LYS A 173 13.10 22.65 25.44
N PRO A 174 14.24 23.36 25.44
CA PRO A 174 15.47 22.87 26.02
C PRO A 174 15.34 22.76 27.55
N SER A 175 15.31 21.53 28.06
CA SER A 175 15.56 21.27 29.48
C SER A 175 16.30 19.94 29.65
N LYS A 176 17.34 19.93 30.49
CA LYS A 176 18.25 18.78 30.66
C LYS A 176 17.55 17.52 31.18
N PHE A 177 16.47 17.66 31.96
CA PHE A 177 15.71 16.54 32.51
C PHE A 177 14.75 15.88 31.50
N ILE A 178 14.31 16.61 30.47
CA ILE A 178 13.38 16.11 29.45
C ILE A 178 14.07 15.12 28.52
N LEU A 179 15.32 15.34 28.11
CA LEU A 179 15.99 14.47 27.14
C LEU A 179 16.11 13.03 27.67
N TYR A 180 16.58 12.86 28.90
CA TYR A 180 16.72 11.53 29.52
C TYR A 180 15.36 10.84 29.72
N GLY A 181 14.34 11.57 30.16
CA GLY A 181 12.99 11.04 30.35
C GLY A 181 12.30 10.64 29.03
N VAL A 182 12.43 11.44 27.98
CA VAL A 182 11.82 11.21 26.66
C VAL A 182 12.46 9.99 25.97
N PHE A 183 13.79 9.87 26.01
CA PHE A 183 14.49 8.72 25.43
C PHE A 183 14.29 7.43 26.23
N LYS A 184 14.34 7.49 27.57
CA LYS A 184 14.35 6.29 28.42
C LYS A 184 12.96 5.77 28.80
N ASN A 185 11.96 6.65 28.98
CA ASN A 185 10.73 6.27 29.67
C ASN A 185 9.41 6.49 28.93
N TYR A 186 9.33 7.33 27.88
CA TYR A 186 8.01 7.75 27.39
C TYR A 186 7.66 7.37 25.95
N TYR A 187 8.60 7.29 24.99
CA TYR A 187 8.17 7.08 23.60
C TYR A 187 9.16 6.31 22.71
N VAL A 188 10.46 6.63 22.76
CA VAL A 188 11.43 6.11 21.79
C VAL A 188 11.75 4.63 22.04
N PHE A 189 12.23 4.30 23.25
CA PHE A 189 12.62 2.93 23.63
C PHE A 189 11.70 2.34 24.72
N ASN A 190 10.39 2.43 24.51
CA ASN A 190 9.43 1.83 25.43
C ASN A 190 9.57 0.29 25.46
N LYS A 191 10.04 -0.24 26.60
CA LYS A 191 10.25 -1.69 26.79
C LYS A 191 9.00 -2.52 26.54
N LYS A 192 7.82 -2.05 26.96
CA LYS A 192 6.55 -2.77 26.77
C LYS A 192 6.24 -2.92 25.28
N TYR A 193 6.40 -1.85 24.51
CA TYR A 193 6.23 -1.87 23.06
C TYR A 193 7.25 -2.79 22.38
N ILE A 194 8.54 -2.69 22.72
CA ILE A 194 9.59 -3.52 22.12
C ILE A 194 9.30 -5.00 22.34
N ILE A 195 8.99 -5.40 23.58
CA ILE A 195 8.64 -6.79 23.92
C ILE A 195 7.39 -7.24 23.16
N SER A 196 6.35 -6.40 23.13
CA SER A 196 5.10 -6.71 22.42
C SER A 196 5.36 -6.89 20.92
N TYR A 197 6.16 -6.02 20.31
CA TYR A 197 6.53 -6.10 18.90
C TYR A 197 7.33 -7.36 18.60
N SER A 198 8.33 -7.71 19.41
CA SER A 198 9.08 -8.95 19.24
C SER A 198 8.19 -10.19 19.31
N ILE A 199 7.24 -10.25 20.26
CA ILE A 199 6.29 -11.36 20.37
C ILE A 199 5.41 -11.45 19.12
N VAL A 200 4.83 -10.34 18.68
CA VAL A 200 3.97 -10.29 17.48
C VAL A 200 4.74 -10.75 16.24
N VAL A 201 5.98 -10.28 16.05
CA VAL A 201 6.82 -10.69 14.92
C VAL A 201 7.05 -12.20 14.92
N ILE A 202 7.37 -12.80 16.08
CA ILE A 202 7.56 -14.26 16.20
C ILE A 202 6.26 -14.99 15.84
N VAL A 203 5.12 -14.55 16.39
CA VAL A 203 3.81 -15.15 16.11
C VAL A 203 3.49 -15.10 14.62
N LEU A 204 3.68 -13.95 13.95
CA LEU A 204 3.42 -13.81 12.52
C LEU A 204 4.35 -14.68 11.66
N ILE A 205 5.61 -14.85 12.07
CA ILE A 205 6.54 -15.77 11.39
C ILE A 205 6.09 -17.22 11.55
N LEU A 206 5.63 -17.64 12.73
CA LEU A 206 5.08 -18.98 12.95
C LEU A 206 3.81 -19.22 12.13
N ILE A 207 2.91 -18.24 12.08
CA ILE A 207 1.72 -18.27 11.22
C ILE A 207 2.13 -18.41 9.76
N GLN A 208 3.14 -17.64 9.29
CA GLN A 208 3.62 -17.74 7.91
C GLN A 208 4.20 -19.12 7.60
N LEU A 209 4.98 -19.71 8.53
CA LEU A 209 5.52 -21.06 8.38
C LEU A 209 4.41 -22.11 8.22
N TYR A 210 3.35 -21.98 9.03
CA TYR A 210 2.17 -22.84 8.93
C TYR A 210 1.45 -22.67 7.59
N ILE A 211 1.24 -21.43 7.13
CA ILE A 211 0.59 -21.13 5.84
C ILE A 211 1.42 -21.66 4.66
N ASN A 212 2.75 -21.50 4.70
CA ASN A 212 3.65 -22.03 3.68
C ASN A 212 3.55 -23.56 3.57
N LYS A 213 3.41 -24.27 4.71
CA LYS A 213 3.29 -25.73 4.74
C LYS A 213 1.97 -26.25 4.18
N ASN A 214 0.88 -25.48 4.32
CA ASN A 214 -0.47 -25.97 4.03
C ASN A 214 -1.04 -25.55 2.67
N GLU A 215 -0.34 -24.75 1.85
CA GLU A 215 -0.65 -24.28 0.47
C GLU A 215 -2.08 -23.75 0.19
N ARG A 216 -3.00 -23.78 1.14
CA ARG A 216 -4.46 -23.63 0.95
C ARG A 216 -4.99 -22.19 1.05
N MET A 217 -4.18 -21.22 1.47
CA MET A 217 -4.67 -19.85 1.69
C MET A 217 -4.32 -18.92 0.51
N ASN A 218 -5.32 -18.69 -0.34
CA ASN A 218 -5.24 -17.72 -1.44
C ASN A 218 -5.95 -16.41 -1.05
N ILE A 219 -5.19 -15.46 -0.50
CA ILE A 219 -5.68 -14.10 -0.27
C ILE A 219 -5.71 -13.36 -1.62
N LYS A 220 -6.87 -12.84 -2.01
CA LYS A 220 -7.11 -12.12 -3.28
C LYS A 220 -6.53 -10.70 -3.21
N ASN A 221 -5.90 -10.25 -4.29
CA ASN A 221 -5.41 -8.87 -4.43
C ASN A 221 -6.49 -8.01 -5.10
N THR A 222 -6.91 -6.92 -4.48
CA THR A 222 -7.99 -6.05 -4.97
C THR A 222 -7.52 -4.69 -5.50
N CYS A 223 -6.26 -4.27 -5.27
CA CYS A 223 -5.82 -2.92 -5.61
C CYS A 223 -4.36 -2.85 -6.09
N ASN A 224 -4.15 -2.28 -7.28
CA ASN A 224 -2.82 -1.92 -7.78
C ASN A 224 -2.67 -0.39 -7.85
N LEU A 225 -2.24 0.23 -6.75
CA LEU A 225 -2.01 1.67 -6.68
C LEU A 225 -0.57 2.03 -7.03
N LYS A 226 -0.33 3.19 -7.67
CA LYS A 226 1.03 3.70 -7.88
C LYS A 226 1.68 4.10 -6.54
N VAL A 227 3.00 3.95 -6.43
CA VAL A 227 3.75 4.31 -5.20
C VAL A 227 3.49 5.77 -4.82
N SER A 228 3.54 6.68 -5.80
CA SER A 228 3.31 8.11 -5.58
C SER A 228 1.90 8.42 -5.07
N SER A 229 0.86 7.76 -5.59
CA SER A 229 -0.52 7.93 -5.09
C SER A 229 -0.70 7.37 -3.68
N THR A 230 0.01 6.30 -3.34
CA THR A 230 -0.02 5.70 -2.00
C THR A 230 0.65 6.63 -1.00
N ILE A 231 1.85 7.13 -1.31
CA ILE A 231 2.57 8.14 -0.51
C ILE A 231 1.71 9.37 -0.27
N LEU A 232 1.14 9.94 -1.35
CA LEU A 232 0.30 11.12 -1.26
C LEU A 232 -0.96 10.86 -0.43
N GLY A 233 -1.59 9.68 -0.53
CA GLY A 233 -2.78 9.34 0.25
C GLY A 233 -2.48 9.15 1.73
N VAL A 234 -1.40 8.44 2.05
CA VAL A 234 -0.90 8.29 3.43
C VAL A 234 -0.60 9.67 4.01
N LEU A 235 0.15 10.51 3.28
CA LEU A 235 0.49 11.87 3.71
C LEU A 235 -0.77 12.74 3.91
N SER A 236 -1.77 12.64 3.04
CA SER A 236 -3.00 13.41 3.17
C SER A 236 -3.74 13.05 4.45
N LEU A 237 -3.85 11.75 4.76
CA LEU A 237 -4.50 11.26 5.97
C LEU A 237 -3.74 11.70 7.23
N LEU A 238 -2.41 11.59 7.23
CA LEU A 238 -1.57 12.06 8.34
C LEU A 238 -1.72 13.57 8.59
N LEU A 239 -1.78 14.36 7.51
CA LEU A 239 -1.98 15.81 7.61
C LEU A 239 -3.39 16.16 8.11
N MET A 240 -4.43 15.39 7.73
CA MET A 240 -5.78 15.58 8.27
C MET A 240 -5.82 15.24 9.76
N ILE A 241 -5.16 14.16 10.19
CA ILE A 241 -5.02 13.78 11.59
C ILE A 241 -4.33 14.91 12.38
N ALA A 242 -3.18 15.39 11.89
CA ALA A 242 -2.46 16.50 12.50
C ALA A 242 -3.33 17.76 12.58
N TYR A 243 -4.05 18.09 11.51
CA TYR A 243 -5.00 19.20 11.47
C TYR A 243 -6.07 19.06 12.57
N TYR A 244 -6.66 17.87 12.74
CA TYR A 244 -7.70 17.64 13.75
C TYR A 244 -7.19 17.71 15.20
N LEU A 245 -5.90 17.43 15.43
CA LEU A 245 -5.29 17.43 16.77
C LEU A 245 -4.76 18.81 17.22
N ILE A 246 -4.65 19.79 16.31
CA ILE A 246 -4.34 21.19 16.64
C ILE A 246 -5.59 21.91 17.20
N PRO A 247 -5.45 22.75 18.24
CA PRO A 247 -4.27 23.00 19.08
C PRO A 247 -4.25 22.12 20.35
N ASN A 248 -5.34 21.42 20.63
CA ASN A 248 -5.67 20.96 21.98
C ASN A 248 -4.84 19.79 22.50
N ARG A 249 -4.22 18.95 21.64
CA ARG A 249 -3.54 17.73 22.10
C ARG A 249 -2.08 17.62 21.68
N TRP A 250 -1.72 18.11 20.49
CA TRP A 250 -0.32 18.09 20.05
C TRP A 250 0.44 19.31 20.57
N TYR A 251 0.78 19.29 21.86
CA TYR A 251 1.56 20.36 22.52
C TYR A 251 2.84 20.70 21.77
N PHE A 252 3.52 19.70 21.20
CA PHE A 252 4.69 19.93 20.36
C PHE A 252 4.37 20.78 19.13
N LEU A 253 3.26 20.49 18.45
CA LEU A 253 2.87 21.19 17.24
C LEU A 253 2.31 22.58 17.56
N TYR A 254 1.59 22.73 18.67
CA TYR A 254 1.22 24.01 19.27
C TYR A 254 2.47 24.88 19.52
N CYS A 255 3.46 24.39 20.26
CA CYS A 255 4.71 25.13 20.52
C CYS A 255 5.50 25.44 19.24
N THR A 256 5.47 24.53 18.25
CA THR A 256 6.13 24.76 16.96
C THR A 256 5.46 25.91 16.22
N ILE A 257 4.12 25.93 16.20
CA ILE A 257 3.34 26.98 15.56
C ILE A 257 3.54 28.32 16.27
N GLU A 258 3.48 28.38 17.60
CA GLU A 258 3.78 29.61 18.36
C GLU A 258 5.16 30.17 18.05
N LYS A 259 6.17 29.29 17.98
CA LYS A 259 7.55 29.67 17.69
C LYS A 259 7.72 30.18 16.25
N ILE A 260 6.96 29.63 15.29
CA ILE A 260 6.95 30.09 13.89
C ILE A 260 6.21 31.43 13.76
N ILE A 261 5.06 31.56 14.42
CA ILE A 261 4.18 32.74 14.35
C ILE A 261 4.72 33.90 15.19
N GLN A 262 5.67 33.65 16.10
CA GLN A 262 6.21 34.62 17.06
C GLN A 262 5.12 35.31 17.90
N SER A 263 3.99 34.63 18.11
CA SER A 263 2.87 35.12 18.92
C SER A 263 2.21 33.93 19.61
N ASN A 264 1.74 34.17 20.83
CA ASN A 264 0.99 33.18 21.61
C ASN A 264 -0.34 32.89 20.93
N ILE A 265 -0.79 31.64 20.98
CA ILE A 265 -2.09 31.23 20.47
C ILE A 265 -3.13 31.44 21.59
N GLU A 266 -3.95 32.49 21.45
CA GLU A 266 -4.98 32.88 22.44
C GLU A 266 -6.37 32.37 22.05
N VAL A 267 -6.72 32.49 20.77
CA VAL A 267 -8.04 32.09 20.25
C VAL A 267 -7.84 31.23 19.01
N VAL A 268 -8.47 30.06 19.00
CA VAL A 268 -8.49 29.18 17.82
C VAL A 268 -9.91 28.83 17.47
N SER A 269 -10.33 29.23 16.26
CA SER A 269 -11.56 28.73 15.64
C SER A 269 -11.20 27.80 14.49
N LYS A 270 -12.00 26.75 14.29
CA LYS A 270 -11.66 25.66 13.38
C LYS A 270 -12.90 25.14 12.70
N ASN A 271 -12.79 24.90 11.40
CA ASN A 271 -13.79 24.18 10.62
C ASN A 271 -13.11 23.03 9.86
N ILE A 272 -13.78 22.45 8.87
CA ILE A 272 -13.23 21.33 8.08
C ILE A 272 -12.10 21.79 7.14
N ILE A 273 -12.14 23.04 6.69
CA ILE A 273 -11.32 23.59 5.61
C ILE A 273 -10.10 24.35 6.15
N PHE A 274 -10.23 25.08 7.24
CA PHE A 274 -9.16 25.87 7.83
C PHE A 274 -9.28 26.08 9.34
N ILE A 275 -8.13 26.32 9.97
CA ILE A 275 -7.98 26.81 11.34
C ILE A 275 -7.68 28.31 11.26
N LEU A 276 -8.39 29.11 12.04
CA LEU A 276 -8.12 30.53 12.23
C LEU A 276 -7.53 30.73 13.63
N ILE A 277 -6.29 31.18 13.68
CA ILE A 277 -5.53 31.50 14.89
C ILE A 277 -5.55 33.01 15.11
N ASN A 278 -5.91 33.44 16.31
CA ASN A 278 -5.95 34.84 16.78
C ASN A 278 -6.71 35.78 15.84
N ASN A 279 -7.71 35.25 15.11
CA ASN A 279 -8.47 35.95 14.08
C ASN A 279 -7.63 36.59 12.95
N LYS A 280 -6.37 36.18 12.78
CA LYS A 280 -5.42 36.78 11.82
C LYS A 280 -4.78 35.75 10.90
N ILE A 281 -4.51 34.55 11.39
CA ILE A 281 -3.73 33.55 10.66
C ILE A 281 -4.63 32.39 10.27
N ILE A 282 -4.72 32.12 8.97
CA ILE A 282 -5.51 31.02 8.41
C ILE A 282 -4.55 29.89 8.04
N ILE A 283 -4.73 28.72 8.65
CA ILE A 283 -4.02 27.49 8.32
C ILE A 283 -5.00 26.54 7.60
N PRO A 284 -4.86 26.33 6.28
CA PRO A 284 -5.74 25.43 5.55
C PRO A 284 -5.48 23.96 5.92
N ASN A 285 -6.52 23.12 5.80
CA ASN A 285 -6.44 21.67 5.97
C ASN A 285 -5.76 21.04 4.75
N LEU A 286 -4.42 21.15 4.69
CA LEU A 286 -3.60 20.63 3.60
C LEU A 286 -3.84 19.14 3.34
N GLY A 287 -4.10 18.36 4.40
CA GLY A 287 -4.43 16.95 4.27
C GLY A 287 -5.72 16.71 3.49
N LEU A 288 -6.77 17.48 3.79
CA LEU A 288 -8.04 17.40 3.07
C LEU A 288 -7.87 17.83 1.60
N ILE A 289 -7.10 18.88 1.34
CA ILE A 289 -6.83 19.37 -0.03
C ILE A 289 -6.14 18.28 -0.87
N ILE A 290 -5.10 17.65 -0.31
CA ILE A 290 -4.38 16.56 -0.98
C ILE A 290 -5.29 15.34 -1.17
N PHE A 291 -6.15 15.04 -0.19
CA PHE A 291 -7.11 13.93 -0.28
C PHE A 291 -8.14 14.15 -1.40
N ILE A 292 -8.73 15.33 -1.48
CA ILE A 292 -9.67 15.71 -2.54
C ILE A 292 -8.99 15.62 -3.91
N PHE A 293 -7.75 16.11 -4.03
CA PHE A 293 -6.97 15.99 -5.26
C PHE A 293 -6.75 14.53 -5.69
N LEU A 294 -6.46 13.64 -4.74
CA LEU A 294 -6.33 12.20 -5.03
C LEU A 294 -7.64 11.56 -5.45
N LEU A 295 -8.75 11.91 -4.80
CA LEU A 295 -10.08 11.45 -5.21
C LEU A 295 -10.39 11.89 -6.64
N ILE A 296 -10.20 13.17 -6.97
CA ILE A 296 -10.38 13.70 -8.33
C ILE A 296 -9.51 12.92 -9.34
N LYS A 297 -8.26 12.63 -8.99
CA LYS A 297 -7.35 11.86 -9.86
C LYS A 297 -7.81 10.41 -10.07
N VAL A 298 -8.30 9.74 -9.02
CA VAL A 298 -8.84 8.37 -9.10
C VAL A 298 -10.10 8.36 -9.95
N PHE A 299 -11.04 9.28 -9.70
CA PHE A 299 -12.27 9.43 -10.49
C PHE A 299 -11.97 9.73 -11.96
N ARG A 300 -11.05 10.65 -12.24
CA ARG A 300 -10.64 10.97 -13.62
C ARG A 300 -10.08 9.75 -14.35
N ASN A 301 -9.24 8.96 -13.69
CA ASN A 301 -8.69 7.75 -14.28
C ASN A 301 -9.78 6.70 -14.54
N GLN A 302 -10.71 6.50 -13.61
CA GLN A 302 -11.84 5.58 -13.81
C GLN A 302 -12.76 6.02 -14.96
N VAL A 303 -13.09 7.31 -15.05
CA VAL A 303 -13.90 7.87 -16.15
C VAL A 303 -13.20 7.73 -17.49
N ILE A 304 -11.90 8.04 -17.60
CA ILE A 304 -11.13 7.83 -18.84
C ILE A 304 -11.09 6.36 -19.24
N THR A 305 -10.99 5.44 -18.28
CA THR A 305 -10.98 3.99 -18.55
C THR A 305 -12.35 3.53 -19.06
N LEU A 306 -13.44 4.01 -18.46
CA LEU A 306 -14.81 3.75 -18.91
C LEU A 306 -15.11 4.34 -20.30
N CYS A 307 -14.63 5.55 -20.59
CA CYS A 307 -14.79 6.17 -21.90
C CYS A 307 -13.99 5.46 -22.99
N LYS A 308 -12.78 4.94 -22.69
CA LYS A 308 -12.01 4.13 -23.64
C LYS A 308 -12.68 2.80 -23.97
N ASN A 309 -13.36 2.19 -23.00
CA ASN A 309 -14.09 0.95 -23.23
C ASN A 309 -15.34 1.15 -24.09
N LYS A 310 -16.02 2.30 -23.97
CA LYS A 310 -17.20 2.65 -24.80
C LYS A 310 -16.88 3.09 -26.24
N VAL A 311 -15.64 3.48 -26.54
CA VAL A 311 -15.22 3.87 -27.91
C VAL A 311 -14.76 2.64 -28.71
N ASN A 312 -14.62 1.48 -28.06
CA ASN A 312 -14.24 0.21 -28.67
C ASN A 312 -15.41 -0.80 -28.75
N GLU A 313 -16.63 -0.38 -28.40
CA GLU A 313 -17.90 -1.09 -28.68
C GLU A 313 -18.56 -0.48 -29.91
#